data_AF-A0A9X6AI66-F1
#
_entry.id   AF-A0A9X6AI66-F1
#
_cell.length_a   1.000
_cell.length_b   1.000
_cell.length_c   1.000
_cell.angle_alpha   90.00
_cell.angle_beta   90.00
_cell.angle_gamma   90.00
#
_symmetry.space_group_name_H-M   'P 1'
#
loop_
_entity.id
_entity.type
_entity.pdbx_description
1 polymer ?
#
loop_
_entity_poly.entity_id
_entity_poly.type
_entity_poly.pdbx_seq_one_letter_code
_entity_poly.pdbx_strand_id
1 'polypeptide(L)'
;VYGLRHRAPHRRCDCGFHCVHDSATAEAMLCTAEHRAAVLLEVSVLGAYIRFEQGFRYARQRVRSATVGPCACGAVAAALADAGWGRPGWRALAAACAGCVRGRTSLSLAGFARLAGDGLRVRAGSGAVVGDLPAGLGVSELVAEAALLQARLDWFQTQLARLDEAGPQG
;
A
#
# COMPACT_ATOMS: atom_id res chain seq x y z
N VAL A 1 -20.00 -18.97 1.00
CA VAL A 1 -18.60 -19.22 0.59
C VAL A 1 -18.15 -18.06 -0.30
N TYR A 2 -17.46 -17.10 0.30
CA TYR A 2 -16.82 -15.96 -0.38
C TYR A 2 -15.58 -16.45 -1.16
N GLY A 3 -15.21 -15.78 -2.27
CA GLY A 3 -13.90 -16.00 -2.92
C GLY A 3 -13.76 -17.10 -3.96
N LEU A 4 -14.83 -17.58 -4.62
CA LEU A 4 -14.69 -18.52 -5.73
C LEU A 4 -14.06 -17.87 -6.98
N ARG A 5 -13.19 -18.63 -7.66
CA ARG A 5 -12.59 -18.26 -8.96
C ARG A 5 -13.70 -17.81 -9.93
N HIS A 6 -13.61 -16.58 -10.41
CA HIS A 6 -14.52 -16.07 -11.43
C HIS A 6 -13.76 -15.22 -12.45
N ARG A 7 -14.36 -15.00 -13.62
CA ARG A 7 -13.85 -14.05 -14.60
C ARG A 7 -14.12 -12.63 -14.10
N ALA A 8 -13.11 -11.76 -14.11
CA ALA A 8 -13.33 -10.35 -13.83
C ALA A 8 -14.16 -9.73 -14.98
N PRO A 9 -15.17 -8.88 -14.69
CA PRO A 9 -15.69 -8.48 -13.38
C PRO A 9 -16.91 -9.32 -12.92
N HIS A 10 -16.83 -10.01 -11.76
CA HIS A 10 -17.97 -10.73 -11.13
C HIS A 10 -18.50 -10.04 -9.87
N ARG A 11 -19.83 -9.90 -9.73
CA ARG A 11 -20.55 -9.07 -8.73
C ARG A 11 -20.29 -9.38 -7.24
N ARG A 12 -19.80 -10.58 -6.91
CA ARG A 12 -19.48 -11.01 -5.53
C ARG A 12 -17.99 -11.33 -5.33
N CYS A 13 -17.13 -10.67 -6.10
CA CYS A 13 -15.68 -10.77 -5.93
C CYS A 13 -15.25 -10.07 -4.64
N ASP A 14 -14.47 -10.76 -3.82
CA ASP A 14 -13.71 -10.23 -2.69
C ASP A 14 -12.29 -9.81 -3.10
N CYS A 15 -12.02 -9.63 -4.40
CA CYS A 15 -10.75 -9.18 -4.94
C CYS A 15 -10.49 -7.70 -4.59
N GLY A 16 -10.18 -7.44 -3.32
CA GLY A 16 -9.03 -6.65 -2.87
C GLY A 16 -8.84 -5.22 -3.39
N PHE A 17 -9.90 -4.50 -3.77
CA PHE A 17 -9.77 -3.09 -4.15
C PHE A 17 -10.65 -2.19 -3.29
N HIS A 18 -10.03 -1.40 -2.41
CA HIS A 18 -10.66 -0.26 -1.77
C HIS A 18 -10.89 0.83 -2.81
N CYS A 19 -12.15 1.22 -3.01
CA CYS A 19 -12.51 2.23 -4.01
C CYS A 19 -12.93 3.52 -3.30
N VAL A 20 -12.07 4.52 -3.40
CA VAL A 20 -12.29 5.87 -2.87
C VAL A 20 -12.43 6.87 -4.03
N HIS A 21 -13.05 8.02 -3.78
CA HIS A 21 -13.36 9.00 -4.82
C HIS A 21 -12.27 10.04 -5.04
N ASP A 22 -11.38 10.23 -4.07
CA ASP A 22 -10.30 11.20 -4.12
C ASP A 22 -8.94 10.52 -3.92
N SER A 23 -7.92 11.10 -4.56
CA SER A 23 -6.56 10.55 -4.52
C SER A 23 -5.91 10.69 -3.15
N ALA A 24 -6.22 11.74 -2.39
CA ALA A 24 -5.63 11.99 -1.07
C ALA A 24 -6.02 10.89 -0.08
N THR A 25 -7.28 10.45 -0.08
CA THR A 25 -7.74 9.33 0.73
C THR A 25 -7.05 8.04 0.31
N ALA A 26 -6.89 7.80 -1.00
CA ALA A 26 -6.20 6.60 -1.50
C ALA A 26 -4.74 6.57 -1.04
N GLU A 27 -4.06 7.71 -1.09
CA GLU A 27 -2.66 7.87 -0.63
C GLU A 27 -2.54 7.71 0.88
N ALA A 28 -3.46 8.29 1.66
CA ALA A 28 -3.46 8.15 3.12
C ALA A 28 -3.60 6.69 3.57
N MET A 29 -4.31 5.85 2.81
CA MET A 29 -4.41 4.42 3.10
C MET A 29 -3.06 3.72 3.05
N LEU A 30 -2.12 4.15 2.19
CA LEU A 30 -0.78 3.54 2.11
C LEU A 30 0.05 3.72 3.40
N CYS A 31 -0.33 4.63 4.29
CA CYS A 31 0.32 4.79 5.58
C CYS A 31 0.02 3.63 6.54
N THR A 32 -1.07 2.89 6.32
CA THR A 32 -1.40 1.72 7.15
C THR A 32 -0.50 0.54 6.78
N ALA A 33 -0.11 -0.25 7.78
CA ALA A 33 0.76 -1.41 7.55
C ALA A 33 0.14 -2.41 6.55
N GLU A 34 -1.19 -2.54 6.56
CA GLU A 34 -1.94 -3.42 5.68
C GLU A 34 -1.84 -3.02 4.20
N HIS A 35 -1.85 -1.72 3.89
CA HIS A 35 -1.88 -1.23 2.51
C HIS A 35 -0.54 -0.64 2.04
N ARG A 36 0.51 -0.69 2.85
CA ARG A 36 1.82 -0.11 2.53
C ARG A 36 2.41 -0.61 1.20
N ALA A 37 2.13 -1.86 0.84
CA ALA A 37 2.60 -2.47 -0.41
C ALA A 37 1.56 -2.41 -1.55
N ALA A 38 0.42 -1.75 -1.33
CA ALA A 38 -0.64 -1.67 -2.32
C ALA A 38 -0.23 -0.79 -3.51
N VAL A 39 -0.82 -1.08 -4.67
CA VAL A 39 -0.70 -0.28 -5.88
C VAL A 39 -1.93 0.63 -5.97
N LEU A 40 -1.73 1.94 -6.12
CA LEU A 40 -2.85 2.85 -6.34
C LEU A 40 -3.26 2.82 -7.80
N LEU A 41 -4.55 2.60 -8.05
CA LEU A 41 -5.12 2.56 -9.39
C LEU A 41 -6.04 3.76 -9.59
N GLU A 42 -5.77 4.54 -10.64
CA GLU A 42 -6.70 5.54 -11.12
C GLU A 42 -7.61 4.91 -12.17
N VAL A 43 -8.92 4.96 -11.91
CA VAL A 43 -9.90 4.20 -12.70
C VAL A 43 -10.94 5.16 -13.27
N SER A 44 -11.06 5.21 -14.60
CA SER A 44 -12.21 5.83 -15.25
C SER A 44 -13.41 4.90 -15.11
N VAL A 45 -14.53 5.45 -14.68
CA VAL A 45 -15.76 4.68 -14.44
C VAL A 45 -16.92 5.24 -15.27
N LEU A 46 -17.84 4.37 -15.69
CA LEU A 46 -19.03 4.76 -16.42
C LEU A 46 -20.23 3.86 -16.07
N GLY A 47 -21.40 4.46 -15.97
CA GLY A 47 -22.68 3.78 -15.77
C GLY A 47 -23.07 3.64 -14.30
N ALA A 48 -24.11 2.83 -14.05
CA ALA A 48 -24.60 2.57 -12.70
C ALA A 48 -23.52 1.93 -11.82
N TYR A 49 -23.62 2.19 -10.52
CA TYR A 49 -22.72 1.59 -9.53
C TYR A 49 -23.50 0.82 -8.46
N ILE A 50 -22.80 -0.11 -7.80
CA ILE A 50 -23.21 -0.73 -6.54
C ILE A 50 -22.20 -0.38 -5.46
N ARG A 51 -22.67 -0.15 -4.23
CA ARG A 51 -21.79 -0.07 -3.06
C ARG A 51 -21.45 -1.50 -2.64
N PHE A 52 -20.17 -1.80 -2.45
CA PHE A 52 -19.67 -3.12 -2.09
C PHE A 52 -18.67 -2.98 -0.96
N GLU A 53 -18.98 -3.54 0.21
CA GLU A 53 -18.18 -3.60 1.45
C GLU A 53 -17.32 -2.35 1.74
N GLN A 54 -16.19 -2.19 1.05
CA GLN A 54 -15.20 -1.13 1.23
C GLN A 54 -15.09 -0.15 0.04
N GLY A 55 -16.12 -0.02 -0.81
CA GLY A 55 -16.11 0.95 -1.92
C GLY A 55 -17.28 0.88 -2.91
N PHE A 56 -17.05 1.44 -4.10
CA PHE A 56 -18.01 1.51 -5.21
C PHE A 56 -17.56 0.70 -6.41
N ARG A 57 -18.49 0.02 -7.06
CA ARG A 57 -18.23 -0.74 -8.27
C ARG A 57 -19.16 -0.33 -9.39
N TYR A 58 -18.58 0.16 -10.47
CA TYR A 58 -19.30 0.66 -11.62
C TYR A 58 -19.46 -0.41 -12.70
N ALA A 59 -20.50 -0.25 -13.53
CA ALA A 59 -20.81 -1.15 -14.63
C ALA A 59 -19.65 -1.27 -15.65
N ARG A 60 -18.93 -0.18 -15.89
CA ARG A 60 -17.72 -0.15 -16.70
C ARG A 60 -16.62 0.56 -15.92
N GLN A 61 -15.44 -0.06 -15.88
CA GLN A 61 -14.27 0.44 -15.19
C GLN A 61 -13.06 0.21 -16.09
N ARG A 62 -12.18 1.20 -16.19
CA ARG A 62 -10.94 1.12 -16.94
C ARG A 62 -9.81 1.77 -16.16
N VAL A 63 -8.78 0.98 -15.86
CA VAL A 63 -7.57 1.51 -15.23
C VAL A 63 -6.86 2.42 -16.25
N ARG A 64 -6.52 3.63 -15.82
CA ARG A 64 -5.79 4.63 -16.61
C ARG A 64 -4.35 4.74 -16.14
N SER A 65 -4.15 4.77 -14.84
CA SER A 65 -2.83 4.81 -14.25
C SER A 65 -2.70 3.84 -13.08
N ALA A 66 -1.48 3.34 -12.88
CA ALA A 66 -1.08 2.55 -11.74
C ALA A 66 0.16 3.18 -11.11
N THR A 67 0.10 3.42 -9.81
CA THR A 67 1.21 3.95 -9.01
C THR A 67 1.74 2.84 -8.12
N VAL A 68 2.96 2.40 -8.41
CA VAL A 68 3.62 1.34 -7.67
C VAL A 68 4.32 1.94 -6.47
N GLY A 69 4.03 1.44 -5.26
CA GLY A 69 4.68 1.89 -4.03
C GLY A 69 6.20 1.65 -4.02
N PRO A 70 6.90 2.09 -2.96
CA PRO A 70 8.35 1.89 -2.85
C PRO A 70 8.72 0.41 -2.76
N CYS A 71 10.00 0.13 -3.01
CA CYS A 71 10.60 -1.16 -2.68
C CYS A 71 10.49 -1.42 -1.17
N ALA A 72 10.55 -2.69 -0.75
CA ALA A 72 10.56 -3.07 0.66
C ALA A 72 11.67 -2.37 1.49
N CYS A 73 12.77 -1.95 0.84
CA CYS A 73 13.84 -1.17 1.44
C CYS A 73 13.58 0.34 1.49
N GLY A 74 12.37 0.81 1.15
CA GLY A 74 11.97 2.23 1.12
C GLY A 74 12.34 2.98 -0.16
N ALA A 75 13.33 2.50 -0.93
CA ALA A 75 13.77 3.15 -2.16
C ALA A 75 12.70 3.13 -3.27
N VAL A 76 12.76 4.13 -4.14
CA VAL A 76 11.86 4.26 -5.31
C VAL A 76 11.92 2.99 -6.17
N ALA A 77 10.74 2.50 -6.57
CA ALA A 77 10.63 1.33 -7.42
C ALA A 77 11.14 1.63 -8.84
N ALA A 78 12.04 0.79 -9.34
CA ALA A 78 12.52 0.80 -10.72
C ALA A 78 11.87 -0.31 -11.55
N ALA A 79 11.41 -1.38 -10.90
CA ALA A 79 10.87 -2.57 -11.53
C ALA A 79 9.79 -3.23 -10.66
N LEU A 80 9.04 -4.13 -11.29
CA LEU A 80 8.16 -5.11 -10.67
C LEU A 80 8.86 -6.46 -10.72
N ALA A 81 9.27 -6.97 -9.56
CA ALA A 81 9.96 -8.25 -9.42
C ALA A 81 9.00 -9.35 -8.94
N ASP A 82 9.30 -10.60 -9.27
CA ASP A 82 8.58 -11.76 -8.74
C ASP A 82 8.56 -11.72 -7.21
N ALA A 83 7.35 -11.82 -6.65
CA ALA A 83 7.11 -11.79 -5.21
C ALA A 83 7.28 -13.17 -4.55
N GLY A 84 7.56 -14.22 -5.33
CA GLY A 84 7.73 -15.60 -4.83
C GLY A 84 6.41 -16.32 -4.53
N TRP A 85 5.28 -15.71 -4.89
CA TRP A 85 3.95 -16.31 -4.76
C TRP A 85 3.08 -15.96 -5.97
N GLY A 86 1.94 -16.61 -6.10
CA GLY A 86 1.01 -16.38 -7.21
C GLY A 86 -0.11 -17.40 -7.28
N ARG A 87 -0.72 -17.49 -8.45
CA ARG A 87 -1.71 -18.54 -8.78
C ARG A 87 -1.19 -19.32 -9.98
N PRO A 88 -1.59 -20.57 -10.23
CA PRO A 88 -1.20 -21.27 -11.45
C PRO A 88 -1.47 -20.43 -12.71
N GLY A 89 -0.43 -20.17 -13.50
CA GLY A 89 -0.47 -19.29 -14.68
C GLY A 89 -0.29 -17.78 -14.40
N TRP A 90 -0.14 -17.37 -13.14
CA TRP A 90 -0.04 -15.97 -12.71
C TRP A 90 1.03 -15.78 -11.64
N ARG A 91 1.93 -14.82 -11.83
CA ARG A 91 2.92 -14.43 -10.82
C ARG A 91 2.47 -13.16 -10.10
N ALA A 92 2.59 -13.14 -8.78
CA ALA A 92 2.47 -11.90 -8.04
C ALA A 92 3.77 -11.10 -8.21
N LEU A 93 3.63 -9.80 -8.40
CA LEU A 93 4.75 -8.89 -8.58
C LEU A 93 4.81 -7.91 -7.41
N ALA A 94 6.01 -7.60 -6.95
CA ALA A 94 6.29 -6.63 -5.91
C ALA A 94 7.21 -5.52 -6.44
N ALA A 95 7.05 -4.32 -5.88
CA ALA A 95 7.94 -3.19 -6.16
C ALA A 95 9.39 -3.53 -5.79
N ALA A 96 10.33 -3.21 -6.69
CA ALA A 96 11.75 -3.43 -6.49
C ALA A 96 12.56 -2.23 -6.99
N CYS A 97 13.50 -1.75 -6.18
CA CYS A 97 14.49 -0.76 -6.62
C CYS A 97 15.60 -1.44 -7.45
N ALA A 98 16.42 -0.63 -8.12
CA ALA A 98 17.52 -1.14 -8.95
C ALA A 98 18.56 -1.98 -8.17
N GLY A 99 18.70 -1.75 -6.85
CA GLY A 99 19.57 -2.56 -5.98
C GLY A 99 18.95 -3.91 -5.61
N CYS A 100 17.70 -3.91 -5.14
CA CYS A 100 17.02 -5.10 -4.64
C CYS A 100 16.49 -6.03 -5.75
N VAL A 101 16.45 -5.60 -7.02
CA VAL A 101 15.95 -6.43 -8.12
C VAL A 101 16.91 -7.57 -8.51
N ARG A 102 18.18 -7.48 -8.11
CA ARG A 102 19.24 -8.41 -8.54
C ARG A 102 18.87 -9.87 -8.32
N GLY A 103 19.04 -10.69 -9.36
CA GLY A 103 18.79 -12.14 -9.33
C GLY A 103 17.30 -12.55 -9.39
N ARG A 104 16.36 -11.60 -9.48
CA ARG A 104 14.92 -11.89 -9.57
C ARG A 104 14.39 -11.71 -10.99
N THR A 105 13.45 -12.57 -11.38
CA THR A 105 12.65 -12.32 -12.59
C THR A 105 11.89 -11.02 -12.39
N SER A 106 12.01 -10.09 -13.33
CA SER A 106 11.45 -8.75 -13.17
C SER A 106 11.06 -8.11 -14.50
N LEU A 107 10.18 -7.12 -14.42
CA LEU A 107 9.75 -6.27 -15.53
C LEU A 107 9.97 -4.82 -15.13
N SER A 108 10.49 -4.00 -16.04
CA SER A 108 10.46 -2.55 -15.84
C SER A 108 9.00 -2.06 -15.80
N LEU A 109 8.76 -0.92 -15.16
CA LEU A 109 7.42 -0.32 -15.11
C LEU A 109 6.86 -0.07 -16.52
N ALA A 110 7.71 0.43 -17.43
CA ALA A 110 7.36 0.60 -18.84
C ALA A 110 7.11 -0.74 -19.55
N GLY A 111 7.87 -1.79 -19.22
CA GLY A 111 7.65 -3.14 -19.73
C GLY A 111 6.29 -3.69 -19.32
N PHE A 112 5.93 -3.54 -18.04
CA PHE A 112 4.61 -3.92 -17.55
C PHE A 112 3.49 -3.12 -18.23
N ALA A 113 3.65 -1.80 -18.35
CA ALA A 113 2.68 -0.92 -19.03
C ALA A 113 2.39 -1.39 -20.47
N ARG A 114 3.43 -1.76 -21.23
CA ARG A 114 3.28 -2.29 -22.59
C ARG A 114 2.54 -3.61 -22.64
N LEU A 115 2.86 -4.54 -21.73
CA LEU A 115 2.21 -5.85 -21.67
C LEU A 115 0.76 -5.78 -21.19
N ALA A 116 0.46 -4.84 -20.28
CA ALA A 116 -0.89 -4.60 -19.80
C ALA A 116 -1.83 -4.08 -20.90
N GLY A 117 -1.27 -3.43 -21.93
CA GLY A 117 -2.04 -2.88 -23.04
C GLY A 117 -2.93 -1.71 -22.62
N ASP A 118 -3.89 -1.37 -23.48
CA ASP A 118 -4.94 -0.37 -23.21
C ASP A 118 -4.42 0.99 -22.70
N GLY A 119 -3.21 1.40 -23.09
CA GLY A 119 -2.64 2.69 -22.70
C GLY A 119 -2.55 2.89 -21.18
N LEU A 120 -2.40 1.81 -20.40
CA LEU A 120 -2.11 1.90 -18.97
C LEU A 120 -0.80 2.66 -18.75
N ARG A 121 -0.83 3.71 -17.92
CA ARG A 121 0.38 4.41 -17.48
C ARG A 121 0.83 3.82 -16.14
N VAL A 122 2.06 3.36 -16.05
CA VAL A 122 2.64 2.86 -14.80
C VAL A 122 3.76 3.77 -14.36
N ARG A 123 3.66 4.26 -13.12
CA ARG A 123 4.66 5.14 -12.50
C ARG A 123 5.06 4.61 -11.14
N ALA A 124 6.29 4.91 -10.74
CA ALA A 124 6.71 4.75 -9.36
C ALA A 124 6.02 5.84 -8.52
N GLY A 125 5.54 5.47 -7.35
CA GLY A 125 5.21 6.41 -6.29
C GLY A 125 6.48 7.01 -5.70
N SER A 126 6.31 8.06 -4.91
CA SER A 126 7.37 8.60 -4.07
C SER A 126 7.87 7.49 -3.13
N GLY A 127 9.16 7.18 -3.23
CA GLY A 127 9.85 6.45 -2.17
C GLY A 127 10.38 7.46 -1.16
N ALA A 128 10.53 7.03 0.10
CA ALA A 128 11.38 7.75 1.01
C ALA A 128 12.82 7.56 0.48
N VAL A 129 13.38 8.58 -0.15
CA VAL A 129 14.83 8.59 -0.37
C VAL A 129 15.42 8.65 1.04
N VAL A 130 15.98 7.55 1.52
CA VAL A 130 16.68 7.49 2.84
C VAL A 130 18.00 8.30 2.80
N GLY A 131 18.06 9.33 1.94
CA GLY A 131 19.23 10.16 1.70
C GLY A 131 18.89 11.62 1.41
N ASP A 132 17.61 12.02 1.54
CA ASP A 132 17.23 13.43 1.51
C ASP A 132 16.06 13.65 2.48
N LEU A 133 16.33 13.35 3.76
CA LEU A 133 15.63 14.05 4.83
C LEU A 133 15.99 15.53 4.61
N PRO A 134 15.03 16.45 4.39
CA PRO A 134 15.36 17.87 4.42
C PRO A 134 16.12 18.11 5.73
N ALA A 135 17.26 18.78 5.66
CA ALA A 135 18.10 19.02 6.82
C ALA A 135 17.26 19.70 7.93
N GLY A 136 16.84 18.90 8.91
CA GLY A 136 15.92 19.29 9.99
C GLY A 136 14.52 18.72 9.81
N LEU A 137 14.12 17.84 10.74
CA LEU A 137 12.72 17.50 10.98
C LEU A 137 11.95 18.81 11.22
N GLY A 138 10.86 19.03 10.47
CA GLY A 138 10.02 20.19 10.67
C GLY A 138 9.40 20.19 12.08
N VAL A 139 8.96 21.35 12.57
CA VAL A 139 8.31 21.47 13.90
C VAL A 139 7.15 20.48 14.05
N SER A 140 6.35 20.27 13.00
CA SER A 140 5.24 19.31 13.02
C SER A 140 5.69 17.85 13.18
N GLU A 141 6.86 17.50 12.64
CA GLU A 141 7.42 16.15 12.72
C GLU A 141 8.03 15.90 14.10
N LEU A 142 8.75 16.89 14.65
CA LEU A 142 9.23 16.86 16.04
C LEU A 142 8.06 16.79 17.05
N VAL A 143 6.96 17.48 16.79
CA VAL A 143 5.74 17.38 17.61
C VAL A 143 5.12 15.98 17.53
N ALA A 144 5.12 15.36 16.34
CA ALA A 144 4.63 13.99 16.18
C ALA A 144 5.52 12.97 16.93
N GLU A 145 6.85 13.13 16.85
CA GLU A 145 7.78 12.29 17.61
C GLU A 145 7.64 12.51 19.13
N ALA A 146 7.53 13.77 19.58
CA ALA A 146 7.30 14.08 20.99
C ALA A 146 6.00 13.46 21.50
N ALA A 147 4.91 13.53 20.72
CA ALA A 147 3.63 12.91 21.06
C ALA A 147 3.74 11.38 21.17
N LEU A 148 4.50 10.74 20.27
CA LEU A 148 4.74 9.29 20.33
C LEU A 148 5.55 8.90 21.58
N LEU A 149 6.59 9.68 21.91
CA LEU A 149 7.41 9.46 23.11
C LEU A 149 6.57 9.64 24.38
N GLN A 150 5.72 10.67 24.42
CA GLN A 150 4.81 10.93 25.52
C GLN A 150 3.86 9.75 25.75
N ALA A 151 3.22 9.26 24.68
CA ALA A 151 2.30 8.12 24.77
C ALA A 151 3.01 6.84 25.28
N ARG A 152 4.28 6.62 24.89
CA ARG A 152 5.08 5.51 25.41
C ARG A 152 5.42 5.68 26.88
N LEU A 153 5.74 6.91 27.31
CA LEU A 153 6.02 7.21 28.72
C LEU A 153 4.78 6.98 29.59
N ASP A 154 3.61 7.47 29.17
CA ASP A 154 2.34 7.28 29.87
C ASP A 154 2.00 5.80 30.02
N TRP A 155 2.27 5.00 28.98
CA TRP A 155 2.11 3.55 29.03
C TRP A 155 3.07 2.91 30.06
N PHE A 156 4.35 3.29 30.07
CA PHE A 156 5.31 2.79 31.06
C PHE A 156 4.90 3.15 32.49
N GLN A 157 4.45 4.38 32.72
CA GLN A 157 3.94 4.81 34.03
C GLN A 157 2.72 3.98 34.46
N THR A 158 1.81 3.69 33.52
CA THR A 158 0.67 2.81 33.77
C THR A 158 1.11 1.40 34.16
N GLN A 159 2.16 0.84 33.53
CA GLN A 159 2.68 -0.47 33.90
C GLN A 159 3.36 -0.46 35.26
N LEU A 160 4.12 0.60 35.59
CA LEU A 160 4.76 0.74 36.91
C LEU A 160 3.73 0.85 38.04
N ALA A 161 2.69 1.65 37.87
CA ALA A 161 1.62 1.78 38.86
C ALA A 161 0.93 0.43 39.13
N ARG A 162 0.67 -0.37 38.08
CA ARG A 162 0.10 -1.72 38.24
C ARG A 162 1.01 -2.68 39.00
N LEU A 163 2.33 -2.58 38.83
CA LEU A 163 3.29 -3.40 39.55
C LEU A 163 3.43 -2.97 41.02
N ASP A 164 3.31 -1.67 41.29
CA ASP A 164 3.30 -1.12 42.65
C ASP A 164 2.03 -1.54 43.42
N GLU A 165 0.86 -1.47 42.78
CA GLU A 165 -0.42 -1.96 43.33
C GLU A 165 -0.44 -3.49 43.53
N ALA A 166 0.36 -4.24 42.77
CA ALA A 166 0.50 -5.69 42.87
C ALA A 166 1.66 -6.14 43.79
N GLY A 167 2.32 -5.20 44.48
CA GLY A 167 3.33 -5.48 45.50
C GLY A 167 2.76 -6.33 46.66
N PRO A 168 3.61 -7.11 47.36
CA PRO A 168 3.15 -8.16 48.26
C PRO A 168 2.31 -7.56 49.39
N GLN A 169 1.06 -8.04 49.50
CA GLN A 169 0.25 -7.88 50.70
C GLN A 169 1.00 -8.57 51.85
N GLY A 170 1.75 -7.77 52.61
CA GLY A 170 2.27 -8.16 53.92
C GLY A 170 1.15 -8.29 54.93
#